data_AF-A0A369ANP6-F1
#
_entry.id   AF-A0A369ANP6-F1
#
_cell.length_a   1.000
_cell.length_b   1.000
_cell.length_c   1.000
_cell.angle_alpha   90.00
_cell.angle_beta   90.00
_cell.angle_gamma   90.00
#
_symmetry.space_group_name_H-M   'P 1'
#
loop_
_entity.id
_entity.type
_entity.pdbx_description
1 polymer ?
#
loop_
_entity_poly.entity_id
_entity_poly.type
_entity_poly.pdbx_seq_one_letter_code
_entity_poly.pdbx_strand_id
1 'polypeptide(L)'
;MSDRHLSAAELAILEALYLDGMTEDMRDIAHCLYEALVLQDERAGCAAPTGEWGQKLRAMAAQCMAQLLHLCEQKGGGQVYLPKGVAVRLSLRDREMCAKFRGDYRTLAREYGLTEVRVRQIVDTYQRERFLRRQSDLPGMDAA
;
A
#
# COMPACT_ATOMS: atom_id res chain seq x y z
N MET A 1 -0.88 17.33 -20.99
CA MET A 1 -0.88 16.28 -19.96
C MET A 1 -2.32 15.81 -19.87
N SER A 2 -2.66 14.62 -20.39
CA SER A 2 -4.06 14.16 -20.40
C SER A 2 -4.61 14.13 -18.98
N ASP A 3 -5.76 14.77 -18.80
CA ASP A 3 -6.53 14.84 -17.55
C ASP A 3 -7.24 13.50 -17.30
N ARG A 4 -6.44 12.44 -17.17
CA ARG A 4 -6.94 11.08 -16.92
C ARG A 4 -7.47 11.04 -15.50
N HIS A 5 -8.76 10.76 -15.39
CA HIS A 5 -9.47 10.60 -14.12
C HIS A 5 -10.34 9.35 -14.17
N LEU A 6 -10.76 8.84 -13.00
CA LEU A 6 -11.82 7.85 -12.92
C LEU A 6 -13.18 8.57 -13.04
N SER A 7 -13.99 8.23 -14.04
CA SER A 7 -15.34 8.80 -14.15
C SER A 7 -16.32 8.13 -13.17
N ALA A 8 -17.43 8.81 -12.85
CA ALA A 8 -18.50 8.23 -12.05
C ALA A 8 -19.11 6.97 -12.69
N ALA A 9 -19.20 6.92 -14.02
CA ALA A 9 -19.74 5.76 -14.74
C ALA A 9 -18.78 4.56 -14.69
N GLU A 10 -17.47 4.81 -14.66
CA GLU A 10 -16.45 3.77 -14.51
C GLU A 10 -16.40 3.27 -13.06
N LEU A 11 -16.54 4.16 -12.07
CA LEU A 11 -16.62 3.82 -10.65
C LEU A 11 -17.87 2.97 -10.33
N ALA A 12 -19.02 3.31 -10.91
CA ALA A 12 -20.27 2.56 -10.71
C ALA A 12 -20.16 1.06 -11.06
N ILE A 13 -19.24 0.69 -11.98
CA ILE A 13 -18.96 -0.71 -12.31
C ILE A 13 -18.33 -1.46 -11.12
N LEU A 14 -17.45 -0.81 -10.36
CA LEU A 14 -16.88 -1.38 -9.14
C LEU A 14 -17.93 -1.43 -8.02
N GLU A 15 -18.68 -0.34 -7.83
CA GLU A 15 -19.68 -0.24 -6.77
C GLU A 15 -20.78 -1.30 -6.89
N ALA A 16 -21.10 -1.71 -8.12
CA ALA A 16 -22.04 -2.81 -8.38
C ALA A 16 -21.58 -4.18 -7.83
N LEU A 17 -20.30 -4.32 -7.45
CA LEU A 17 -19.74 -5.55 -6.86
C LEU A 17 -19.60 -5.47 -5.33
N TYR A 18 -19.98 -4.36 -4.70
CA TYR A 18 -19.89 -4.22 -3.24
C TYR A 18 -20.86 -5.15 -2.51
N LEU A 19 -20.41 -5.67 -1.37
CA LEU A 19 -21.19 -6.57 -0.52
C LEU A 19 -21.85 -5.80 0.62
N ASP A 20 -23.04 -6.27 1.03
CA ASP A 20 -23.82 -5.78 2.18
C ASP A 20 -23.09 -6.10 3.50
N GLY A 21 -22.06 -5.32 3.81
CA GLY A 21 -21.19 -5.54 4.98
C GLY A 21 -19.78 -4.97 4.83
N MET A 22 -19.42 -4.50 3.63
CA MET A 22 -18.15 -3.79 3.44
C MET A 22 -18.11 -2.50 4.26
N THR A 23 -17.06 -2.35 5.06
CA THR A 23 -16.74 -1.11 5.77
C THR A 23 -16.36 0.00 4.79
N GLU A 24 -16.36 1.24 5.27
CA GLU A 24 -15.89 2.40 4.50
C GLU A 24 -14.44 2.22 4.04
N ASP A 25 -13.54 1.80 4.94
CA ASP A 25 -12.13 1.50 4.62
C ASP A 25 -11.99 0.45 3.50
N MET A 26 -12.83 -0.60 3.51
CA MET A 26 -12.81 -1.61 2.45
C MET A 26 -13.18 -1.03 1.09
N ARG A 27 -14.19 -0.15 1.05
CA ARG A 27 -14.63 0.52 -0.18
C ARG A 27 -13.56 1.50 -0.67
N ASP A 28 -12.93 2.23 0.24
CA ASP A 28 -11.84 3.15 -0.08
C ASP A 28 -10.62 2.40 -0.66
N ILE A 29 -10.25 1.25 -0.08
CA ILE A 29 -9.17 0.42 -0.62
C ILE A 29 -9.54 -0.12 -2.00
N ALA A 30 -10.76 -0.65 -2.19
CA ALA A 30 -11.22 -1.14 -3.48
C ALA A 30 -11.16 -0.03 -4.55
N HIS A 31 -11.65 1.16 -4.21
CA HIS A 31 -11.58 2.34 -5.06
C HIS A 31 -10.14 2.68 -5.43
N CYS A 32 -9.24 2.82 -4.46
CA CYS A 32 -7.82 3.13 -4.73
C CYS A 32 -7.15 2.11 -5.65
N LEU A 33 -7.41 0.80 -5.45
CA LEU A 33 -6.84 -0.26 -6.29
C LEU A 33 -7.39 -0.18 -7.73
N TYR A 34 -8.69 0.03 -7.86
CA TYR A 34 -9.36 0.08 -9.15
C TYR A 34 -8.98 1.34 -9.94
N GLU A 35 -8.99 2.51 -9.31
CA GLU A 35 -8.56 3.79 -9.91
C GLU A 35 -7.15 3.66 -10.49
N ALA A 36 -6.22 3.07 -9.73
CA ALA A 36 -4.84 2.87 -10.18
C ALA A 36 -4.72 2.00 -11.45
N LEU A 37 -5.66 1.08 -11.69
CA LEU A 37 -5.71 0.28 -12.92
C LEU A 37 -6.37 1.05 -14.06
N VAL A 38 -7.46 1.77 -13.79
CA VAL A 38 -8.19 2.55 -14.80
C VAL A 38 -7.29 3.64 -15.40
N LEU A 39 -6.56 4.38 -14.56
CA LEU A 39 -5.68 5.48 -15.00
C LEU A 39 -4.52 5.04 -15.92
N GLN A 40 -4.22 3.74 -15.98
CA GLN A 40 -3.21 3.20 -16.91
C GLN A 40 -3.71 3.10 -18.35
N ASP A 41 -5.02 3.07 -18.56
CA ASP A 41 -5.62 3.03 -19.89
C ASP A 41 -5.90 4.45 -20.40
N GLU A 42 -5.71 4.68 -21.70
CA GLU A 42 -5.94 6.00 -22.31
C GLU A 42 -7.41 6.36 -22.39
N ARG A 43 -8.30 5.36 -22.29
CA ARG A 43 -9.77 5.52 -22.34
C ARG A 43 -10.38 5.98 -21.01
N ALA A 44 -9.57 6.12 -19.96
CA ALA A 44 -10.00 6.57 -18.65
C ALA A 44 -10.75 7.91 -18.71
N GLY A 45 -11.81 8.04 -17.91
CA GLY A 45 -12.67 9.20 -17.90
C GLY A 45 -13.87 9.10 -18.84
N CYS A 46 -14.16 7.91 -19.36
CA CYS A 46 -15.30 7.68 -20.23
C CYS A 46 -16.63 7.84 -19.45
N ALA A 47 -17.54 8.69 -19.94
CA ALA A 47 -18.84 8.90 -19.31
C ALA A 47 -19.84 7.74 -19.53
N ALA A 48 -19.58 6.85 -20.50
CA ALA A 48 -20.44 5.73 -20.83
C ALA A 48 -19.59 4.52 -21.30
N PRO A 49 -18.86 3.86 -20.38
CA PRO A 49 -17.99 2.75 -20.73
C PRO A 49 -18.80 1.54 -21.24
N THR A 50 -18.70 1.26 -22.53
CA THR A 50 -19.39 0.15 -23.21
C THR A 50 -18.41 -0.67 -24.05
N GLY A 51 -18.88 -1.77 -24.66
CA GLY A 51 -18.06 -2.63 -25.51
C GLY A 51 -16.85 -3.23 -24.79
N GLU A 52 -15.70 -3.23 -25.48
CA GLU A 52 -14.43 -3.76 -24.96
C GLU A 52 -13.99 -3.04 -23.67
N TRP A 53 -14.15 -1.72 -23.60
CA TRP A 53 -13.74 -0.96 -22.41
C TRP A 53 -14.57 -1.36 -21.19
N GLY A 54 -15.90 -1.42 -21.34
CA GLY A 54 -16.77 -1.88 -20.26
C GLY A 54 -16.49 -3.32 -19.81
N GLN A 55 -16.06 -4.22 -20.71
CA GLN A 55 -15.62 -5.56 -20.34
C GLN A 55 -14.32 -5.55 -19.56
N LYS A 56 -13.32 -4.77 -19.99
CA LYS A 56 -12.04 -4.60 -19.30
C LYS A 56 -12.23 -4.02 -17.90
N LEU A 57 -13.07 -3.00 -17.74
CA LEU A 57 -13.42 -2.43 -16.44
C LEU A 57 -14.06 -3.45 -15.50
N ARG A 58 -15.03 -4.25 -15.99
CA ARG A 58 -15.64 -5.33 -15.20
C ARG A 58 -14.61 -6.36 -14.74
N ALA A 59 -13.66 -6.74 -15.60
CA ALA A 59 -12.59 -7.67 -15.24
C ALA A 59 -11.65 -7.07 -14.18
N MET A 60 -11.27 -5.80 -14.31
CA MET A 60 -10.46 -5.08 -13.32
C MET A 60 -11.19 -4.96 -11.97
N ALA A 61 -12.47 -4.60 -11.98
CA ALA A 61 -13.29 -4.48 -10.78
C ALA A 61 -13.40 -5.83 -10.06
N ALA A 62 -13.68 -6.91 -10.79
CA ALA A 62 -13.73 -8.27 -10.24
C ALA A 62 -12.38 -8.68 -9.63
N GLN A 63 -11.26 -8.35 -10.30
CA GLN A 63 -9.93 -8.62 -9.77
C GLN A 63 -9.65 -7.83 -8.48
N CYS A 64 -10.01 -6.54 -8.43
CA CYS A 64 -9.84 -5.70 -7.23
C CYS A 64 -10.63 -6.26 -6.04
N MET A 65 -11.87 -6.69 -6.28
CA MET A 65 -12.70 -7.33 -5.25
C MET A 65 -12.10 -8.64 -4.76
N ALA A 66 -11.62 -9.50 -5.67
CA ALA A 66 -10.95 -10.74 -5.30
C ALA A 66 -9.69 -10.49 -4.45
N GLN A 67 -8.88 -9.50 -4.82
CA GLN A 67 -7.68 -9.11 -4.08
C GLN A 67 -8.01 -8.56 -2.69
N LEU A 68 -9.03 -7.70 -2.58
CA LEU A 68 -9.48 -7.15 -1.31
C LEU A 68 -10.00 -8.24 -0.37
N LEU A 69 -10.87 -9.13 -0.87
CA LEU A 69 -11.41 -10.23 -0.07
C LEU A 69 -10.31 -11.16 0.42
N HIS A 70 -9.34 -11.47 -0.44
CA HIS A 70 -8.18 -12.26 -0.04
C HIS A 70 -7.32 -11.54 1.01
N LEU A 71 -7.15 -10.21 0.90
CA LEU A 71 -6.45 -9.42 1.92
C LEU A 71 -7.19 -9.47 3.26
N CYS A 72 -8.53 -9.38 3.26
CA CYS A 72 -9.35 -9.52 4.45
C CYS A 72 -9.22 -10.91 5.07
N GLU A 73 -9.19 -11.97 4.27
CA GLU A 73 -9.00 -13.34 4.76
C GLU A 73 -7.61 -13.54 5.38
N GLN A 74 -6.55 -13.05 4.72
CA GLN A 74 -5.16 -13.32 5.12
C GLN A 74 -4.61 -12.36 6.18
N LYS A 75 -5.15 -11.13 6.24
CA LYS A 75 -4.65 -10.04 7.09
C LYS A 75 -5.73 -9.42 7.97
N GLY A 76 -6.96 -9.94 7.93
CA GLY A 76 -8.05 -9.52 8.79
C GLY A 76 -7.76 -9.75 10.27
N GLY A 77 -8.49 -9.02 11.13
CA GLY A 77 -8.33 -9.09 12.58
C GLY A 77 -7.15 -8.28 13.16
N GLY A 78 -6.24 -7.76 12.32
CA GLY A 78 -5.15 -6.88 12.71
C GLY A 78 -5.20 -5.51 12.01
N GLN A 79 -4.50 -4.51 12.56
CA GLN A 79 -4.33 -3.21 11.90
C GLN A 79 -3.16 -3.28 10.90
N VAL A 80 -3.42 -2.94 9.63
CA VAL A 80 -2.39 -2.81 8.60
C VAL A 80 -2.07 -1.33 8.40
N TYR A 81 -0.83 -0.94 8.69
CA TYR A 81 -0.36 0.43 8.45
C TYR A 81 0.16 0.59 7.02
N LEU A 82 -0.49 1.45 6.23
CA LEU A 82 -0.06 1.85 4.88
C LEU A 82 0.62 3.22 4.95
N PRO A 83 1.96 3.30 4.93
CA PRO A 83 2.65 4.59 4.93
C PRO A 83 2.35 5.37 3.65
N LYS A 84 2.03 6.67 3.77
CA LYS A 84 1.91 7.57 2.62
C LYS A 84 3.28 7.75 1.94
N GLY A 85 3.33 7.46 0.64
CA GLY A 85 4.56 7.46 -0.15
C GLY A 85 5.36 6.17 0.05
N VAL A 86 6.05 5.72 -1.00
CA VAL A 86 6.93 4.55 -0.95
C VAL A 86 8.03 4.78 0.08
N ALA A 87 7.82 4.30 1.31
CA ALA A 87 8.85 4.19 2.33
C ALA A 87 9.79 3.01 2.00
N VAL A 88 10.40 3.02 0.81
CA VAL A 88 11.34 1.96 0.38
C VAL A 88 12.57 2.58 -0.31
N ARG A 89 13.04 3.68 0.25
CA ARG A 89 14.45 4.05 0.23
C ARG A 89 14.71 4.86 1.48
N LEU A 90 15.24 4.22 2.53
CA LEU A 90 15.85 4.96 3.63
C LEU A 90 16.84 5.93 3.00
N SER A 91 16.60 7.22 3.21
CA SER A 91 17.54 8.24 2.76
C SER A 91 18.89 8.02 3.44
N LEU A 92 19.98 8.58 2.88
CA LEU A 92 21.30 8.54 3.54
C LEU A 92 21.21 9.07 4.97
N ARG A 93 20.44 10.15 5.18
CA ARG A 93 20.12 10.72 6.49
C ARG A 93 19.47 9.71 7.43
N ASP A 94 18.47 8.96 6.95
CA ASP A 94 17.77 7.99 7.79
C ASP A 94 18.69 6.81 8.17
N ARG A 95 19.58 6.39 7.26
CA ARG A 95 20.61 5.37 7.58
C ARG A 95 21.61 5.86 8.62
N GLU A 96 22.08 7.09 8.49
CA GLU A 96 22.96 7.73 9.48
C GLU A 96 22.27 7.85 10.84
N MET A 97 21.02 8.29 10.86
CA MET A 97 20.20 8.37 12.06
C MET A 97 20.05 6.99 12.72
N CYS A 98 19.72 5.96 11.95
CA CYS A 98 19.63 4.58 12.45
C CYS A 98 20.97 4.04 12.97
N ALA A 99 22.10 4.41 12.36
CA ALA A 99 23.43 4.04 12.85
C ALA A 99 23.78 4.72 14.19
N LYS A 100 23.28 5.94 14.42
CA LYS A 100 23.43 6.67 15.69
C LYS A 100 22.45 6.26 16.78
N PHE A 101 21.39 5.50 16.45
CA PHE A 101 20.39 5.11 17.44
C PHE A 101 21.00 4.30 18.60
N ARG A 102 20.68 4.70 19.84
CA ARG A 102 21.13 4.06 21.09
C ARG A 102 19.96 3.74 22.06
N GLY A 103 18.72 3.75 21.57
CA GLY A 103 17.52 3.52 22.39
C GLY A 103 16.71 4.77 22.71
N ASP A 104 17.26 5.97 22.49
CA ASP A 104 16.58 7.24 22.77
C ASP A 104 16.01 7.87 21.50
N TYR A 105 14.69 7.75 21.35
CA TYR A 105 13.94 8.32 20.22
C TYR A 105 13.82 9.86 20.31
N ARG A 106 13.81 10.43 21.53
CA ARG A 106 13.57 11.85 21.77
C ARG A 106 14.77 12.69 21.42
N THR A 107 15.97 12.21 21.75
CA THR A 107 17.21 12.88 21.39
C THR A 107 17.41 12.88 19.88
N LEU A 108 17.19 11.73 19.21
CA LEU A 108 17.25 11.63 17.75
C LEU A 108 16.23 12.53 17.05
N ALA A 109 15.00 12.60 17.58
CA ALA A 109 13.94 13.46 17.04
C ALA A 109 14.37 14.94 17.01
N ARG A 110 15.02 15.41 18.09
CA ARG A 110 15.55 16.77 18.16
C ARG A 110 16.74 17.00 17.23
N GLU A 111 17.70 16.07 17.18
CA GLU A 111 18.89 16.19 16.33
C GLU A 111 18.55 16.24 14.84
N TYR A 112 17.55 15.46 14.40
CA TYR A 112 17.18 15.32 12.99
C TYR A 112 15.96 16.14 12.58
N GLY A 113 15.37 16.92 13.50
CA GLY A 113 14.19 17.74 13.23
C GLY A 113 12.94 16.92 12.87
N LEU A 114 12.75 15.77 13.52
CA LEU A 114 11.64 14.83 13.28
C LEU A 114 10.76 14.68 14.51
N THR A 115 9.57 14.11 14.35
CA THR A 115 8.73 13.69 15.49
C THR A 115 9.20 12.34 16.03
N GLU A 116 9.01 12.08 17.33
CA GLU A 116 9.40 10.79 17.96
C GLU A 116 8.73 9.59 17.28
N VAL A 117 7.47 9.74 16.87
CA VAL A 117 6.71 8.72 16.12
C VAL A 117 7.40 8.41 14.78
N ARG A 118 7.85 9.45 14.06
CA ARG A 118 8.53 9.26 12.78
C ARG A 118 9.89 8.60 12.94
N VAL A 119 10.64 8.97 13.99
CA VAL A 119 11.92 8.31 14.32
C VAL A 119 11.70 6.83 14.63
N ARG A 120 10.66 6.51 15.44
CA ARG A 120 10.31 5.12 15.76
C ARG A 120 10.02 4.30 14.51
N GLN A 121 9.16 4.78 13.62
CA GLN A 121 8.84 4.10 12.36
C GLN A 121 10.11 3.81 11.53
N ILE A 122 10.97 4.80 11.36
CA ILE A 122 12.21 4.66 10.59
C ILE A 122 13.15 3.62 11.21
N VAL A 123 13.34 3.69 12.53
CA VAL A 123 14.20 2.77 13.28
C VAL A 123 13.65 1.35 13.24
N ASP A 124 12.34 1.17 13.46
CA ASP A 124 11.68 -0.14 13.44
C ASP A 124 11.78 -0.79 12.06
N THR A 125 11.53 -0.03 10.99
CA THR A 125 11.71 -0.51 9.61
C THR A 125 13.17 -0.93 9.36
N TYR A 126 14.15 -0.11 9.75
CA TYR A 126 15.57 -0.42 9.57
C TYR A 126 16.00 -1.67 10.36
N GLN A 127 15.56 -1.81 11.61
CA GLN A 127 15.87 -2.98 12.44
C GLN A 127 15.24 -4.25 11.87
N ARG A 128 13.99 -4.17 11.41
CA ARG A 128 13.31 -5.29 10.75
C ARG A 128 14.02 -5.75 9.49
N GLU A 129 14.43 -4.83 8.62
CA GLU A 129 15.22 -5.15 7.43
C GLU A 129 16.56 -5.81 7.78
N ARG A 130 17.26 -5.30 8.79
CA ARG A 130 18.54 -5.87 9.25
C ARG A 130 18.36 -7.25 9.86
N PHE A 131 17.27 -7.48 10.59
CA PHE A 131 16.94 -8.78 11.16
C PHE A 131 16.64 -9.80 10.06
N LEU A 132 15.77 -9.47 9.10
CA LEU A 132 15.44 -10.34 7.96
C LEU A 132 16.68 -10.70 7.15
N ARG A 133 17.56 -9.73 6.86
CA ARG A 133 18.83 -9.99 6.15
C ARG A 133 19.76 -10.94 6.89
N ARG A 134 19.81 -10.87 8.23
CA ARG A 134 20.64 -11.77 9.05
C ARG A 134 20.05 -13.17 9.17
N GLN A 135 18.72 -13.28 9.13
CA GLN A 135 18.05 -14.57 9.15
C GLN A 135 18.28 -15.37 7.86
N SER A 136 18.42 -14.69 6.72
CA SER A 136 18.80 -15.30 5.44
C SER A 136 20.26 -15.77 5.36
N ASP A 137 21.10 -15.41 6.35
CA ASP A 137 22.55 -15.66 6.36
C ASP A 137 22.97 -16.66 7.44
N LEU A 138 22.01 -17.41 8.03
CA LEU A 138 22.28 -18.46 9.02
C LEU A 138 22.93 -19.68 8.36
N PRO A 139 24.24 -19.94 8.56
CA PRO A 139 24.86 -21.17 8.09
C PRO A 139 24.31 -22.32 8.94
N GLY A 140 23.66 -23.30 8.30
CA GLY A 140 23.14 -24.50 8.99
C GLY A 140 21.62 -24.63 9.08
N MET A 141 20.83 -23.84 8.33
CA MET A 141 19.41 -24.16 8.04
C MET A 141 19.20 -24.79 6.64
N ASP A 142 20.24 -25.43 6.09
CA ASP A 142 20.05 -26.61 5.24
C ASP A 142 20.09 -27.83 6.16
N ALA A 143 18.97 -28.09 6.85
CA ALA A 143 18.79 -29.32 7.59
C ALA A 143 18.01 -30.30 6.72
N ALA A 144 18.78 -31.14 6.01
CA ALA A 144 18.52 -32.52 5.58
C ALA A 144 17.10 -32.93 5.14
#